data_AF-A0A1M3B7A9-F1
#
_entry.id   AF-A0A1M3B7A9-F1
#
_cell.length_a   1.000
_cell.length_b   1.000
_cell.length_c   1.000
_cell.angle_alpha   90.00
_cell.angle_beta   90.00
_cell.angle_gamma   90.00
#
_symmetry.space_group_name_H-M   'P 1'
#
loop_
_entity.id
_entity.type
_entity.pdbx_description
1 polymer ?
#
loop_
_entity_poly.entity_id
_entity_poly.type
_entity_poly.pdbx_seq_one_letter_code
_entity_poly.pdbx_strand_id
1 'polypeptide(L)'
;MVIIVIAVITEAQIIFFSLSILVVVILTVIFTFSGYRLINRPPSNSPYVKIPLRKGSDLPSDSIEKILRYLYHLHQYDNRMFDLNKAAYCRETGRIFPNALNWYGQIKVDWTFLQKRFPGTYVSWGSLSPQQQLYIREQHDVIEGYNTRISSPNPSPRQIELEYALAKPGPLYVDLETNILLGWKNVPDTMFEVLIVQKPKNFVDLI
;
A
#
# COMPACT_ATOMS: atom_id res chain seq x y z
N MET A 1 -13.55 -69.83 -23.71
CA MET A 1 -12.77 -70.00 -22.47
C MET A 1 -12.37 -68.60 -22.01
N VAL A 2 -12.98 -68.07 -20.95
CA VAL A 2 -12.66 -66.73 -20.44
C VAL A 2 -11.54 -66.90 -19.44
N ILE A 3 -10.35 -66.42 -19.77
CA ILE A 3 -9.21 -66.35 -18.84
C ILE A 3 -9.50 -65.17 -17.91
N ILE A 4 -9.93 -65.44 -16.69
CA ILE A 4 -10.01 -64.43 -15.63
C ILE A 4 -8.59 -64.27 -15.10
N VAL A 5 -7.90 -63.23 -15.56
CA VAL A 5 -6.61 -62.82 -14.96
C VAL A 5 -6.92 -62.13 -13.65
N ILE A 6 -6.76 -62.84 -12.54
CA ILE A 6 -6.80 -62.24 -11.20
C ILE A 6 -5.46 -61.54 -11.00
N ALA A 7 -5.46 -60.21 -11.02
CA ALA A 7 -4.27 -59.43 -10.73
C ALA A 7 -3.80 -59.75 -9.31
N VAL A 8 -2.56 -60.26 -9.17
CA VAL A 8 -1.95 -60.50 -7.86
C VAL A 8 -1.53 -59.14 -7.31
N ILE A 9 -2.30 -58.64 -6.34
CA ILE A 9 -2.00 -57.39 -5.64
C ILE A 9 -0.90 -57.67 -4.62
N THR A 10 0.22 -56.96 -4.71
CA THR A 10 1.32 -57.10 -3.75
C THR A 10 1.09 -56.21 -2.53
N GLU A 11 1.62 -56.60 -1.37
CA GLU A 11 1.55 -55.79 -0.13
C GLU A 11 2.09 -54.38 -0.34
N ALA A 12 3.17 -54.24 -1.12
CA ALA A 12 3.74 -52.96 -1.49
C ALA A 12 2.73 -52.06 -2.22
N GLN A 13 1.95 -52.60 -3.17
CA GLN A 13 0.92 -51.84 -3.89
C GLN A 13 -0.19 -51.34 -2.94
N ILE A 14 -0.59 -52.17 -1.97
CA ILE A 14 -1.58 -51.79 -0.95
C ILE A 14 -1.03 -50.65 -0.08
N ILE A 15 0.22 -50.75 0.36
CA ILE A 15 0.87 -49.72 1.18
C ILE A 15 0.99 -48.40 0.40
N PHE A 16 1.48 -48.44 -0.85
CA PHE A 16 1.61 -47.24 -1.68
C PHE A 16 0.27 -46.59 -1.98
N PHE A 17 -0.76 -47.38 -2.29
CA PHE A 17 -2.11 -46.87 -2.52
C PHE A 17 -2.69 -46.24 -1.26
N SER A 18 -2.53 -46.88 -0.11
CA SER A 18 -3.00 -46.37 1.18
C SER A 18 -2.29 -45.07 1.57
N LEU A 19 -0.98 -45.01 1.34
CA LEU A 19 -0.18 -43.80 1.59
C LEU A 19 -0.56 -42.67 0.63
N SER A 20 -0.85 -42.99 -0.63
CA SER A 20 -1.33 -42.01 -1.62
C SER A 20 -2.67 -41.41 -1.23
N ILE A 21 -3.62 -42.25 -0.80
CA ILE A 21 -4.91 -41.78 -0.25
C ILE A 21 -4.67 -40.89 0.96
N LEU A 22 -3.82 -41.31 1.90
CA LEU A 22 -3.52 -40.54 3.10
C LEU A 22 -2.93 -39.16 2.76
N VAL A 23 -2.00 -39.08 1.80
CA VAL A 23 -1.43 -37.82 1.33
C VAL A 23 -2.51 -36.91 0.73
N VAL A 24 -3.39 -37.45 -0.13
CA VAL A 24 -4.49 -36.66 -0.73
C VAL A 24 -5.44 -36.13 0.34
N VAL A 25 -5.78 -36.96 1.35
CA VAL A 25 -6.61 -36.53 2.48
C VAL A 25 -5.93 -35.42 3.28
N ILE A 26 -4.64 -35.57 3.62
CA ILE A 26 -3.86 -34.56 4.35
C ILE A 26 -3.81 -33.25 3.57
N LEU A 27 -3.50 -33.31 2.27
CA LEU A 27 -3.47 -32.12 1.41
C LEU A 27 -4.83 -31.44 1.37
N THR A 28 -5.91 -32.21 1.25
CA THR A 28 -7.28 -31.67 1.25
C THR A 28 -7.56 -30.93 2.56
N VAL A 29 -7.24 -31.52 3.71
CA VAL A 29 -7.41 -30.86 5.02
C VAL A 29 -6.58 -29.58 5.12
N ILE A 30 -5.33 -29.59 4.68
CA ILE A 30 -4.46 -28.40 4.68
C ILE A 30 -5.03 -27.30 3.78
N PHE A 31 -5.47 -27.64 2.57
CA PHE A 31 -6.06 -26.68 1.64
C PHE A 31 -7.37 -26.09 2.18
N THR A 32 -8.28 -26.91 2.71
CA THR A 32 -9.53 -26.45 3.30
C THR A 32 -9.29 -25.53 4.49
N PHE A 33 -8.39 -25.92 5.40
CA PHE A 33 -8.07 -25.11 6.58
C PHE A 33 -7.38 -23.78 6.20
N SER A 34 -6.46 -23.82 5.23
CA SER A 34 -5.78 -22.63 4.73
C SER A 34 -6.74 -21.69 4.01
N GLY A 35 -7.64 -22.22 3.18
CA GLY A 35 -8.68 -21.46 2.49
C GLY A 35 -9.68 -20.83 3.47
N TYR A 36 -10.15 -21.60 4.46
CA TYR A 36 -11.02 -21.09 5.52
C TYR A 36 -10.36 -19.93 6.28
N ARG A 37 -9.08 -20.09 6.65
CA ARG A 37 -8.31 -19.02 7.30
C ARG A 37 -8.10 -17.82 6.41
N LEU A 38 -8.03 -17.98 5.09
CA LEU A 38 -7.84 -16.90 4.13
C LEU A 38 -9.11 -16.06 3.95
N ILE A 39 -10.26 -16.72 3.85
CA ILE A 39 -11.58 -16.09 3.67
C ILE A 39 -12.00 -15.32 4.93
N ASN A 40 -11.74 -15.89 6.11
CA ASN A 40 -12.16 -15.31 7.38
C ASN A 40 -11.13 -14.34 8.01
N ARG A 41 -10.15 -13.86 7.22
CA ARG A 41 -9.24 -12.83 7.75
C ARG A 41 -10.00 -11.51 7.92
N PRO A 42 -9.75 -10.77 9.01
CA PRO A 42 -10.28 -9.43 9.13
C PRO A 42 -9.77 -8.57 7.96
N PRO A 43 -10.57 -7.62 7.47
CA PRO A 43 -10.14 -6.70 6.44
C PRO A 43 -8.93 -5.90 6.92
N SER A 44 -8.01 -5.60 6.00
CA SER A 44 -6.91 -4.70 6.31
C SER A 44 -7.42 -3.27 6.37
N ASN A 45 -7.19 -2.64 7.50
CA ASN A 45 -7.68 -1.30 7.79
C ASN A 45 -6.68 -0.23 7.35
N SER A 46 -7.20 0.94 7.02
CA SER A 46 -6.40 2.12 6.73
C SER A 46 -5.51 2.48 7.93
N PRO A 47 -4.22 2.81 7.72
CA PRO A 47 -3.33 3.24 8.79
C PRO A 47 -3.88 4.44 9.58
N TYR A 48 -4.63 5.31 8.89
CA TYR A 48 -5.19 6.57 9.39
C TYR A 48 -6.45 6.36 10.23
N VAL A 49 -7.55 6.00 9.57
CA VAL A 49 -8.91 6.02 10.16
C VAL A 49 -9.35 4.67 10.71
N LYS A 50 -8.52 3.62 10.60
CA LYS A 50 -8.83 2.25 11.02
C LYS A 50 -10.09 1.62 10.38
N ILE A 51 -10.52 2.15 9.24
CA ILE A 51 -11.64 1.64 8.43
C ILE A 51 -11.09 0.72 7.33
N PRO A 52 -11.83 -0.33 6.90
CA PRO A 52 -11.42 -1.24 5.84
C PRO A 52 -10.97 -0.55 4.54
N LEU A 53 -9.86 -1.01 3.99
CA LEU A 53 -9.38 -0.64 2.66
C LEU A 53 -10.11 -1.46 1.58
N ARG A 54 -10.21 -0.87 0.39
CA ARG A 54 -10.73 -1.51 -0.82
C ARG A 54 -9.63 -1.73 -1.84
N LYS A 55 -9.81 -2.66 -2.77
CA LYS A 55 -8.82 -2.94 -3.81
C LYS A 55 -8.85 -1.83 -4.85
N GLY A 56 -7.68 -1.47 -5.39
CA GLY A 56 -7.62 -0.49 -6.48
C GLY A 56 -8.31 -0.96 -7.76
N SER A 57 -8.51 -2.28 -7.94
CA SER A 57 -9.34 -2.87 -9.01
C SER A 57 -10.80 -2.42 -8.97
N ASP A 58 -11.29 -1.94 -7.82
CA ASP A 58 -12.68 -1.54 -7.62
C ASP A 58 -12.89 -0.04 -7.96
N LEU A 59 -11.84 0.65 -8.42
CA LEU A 59 -11.90 2.06 -8.81
C LEU A 59 -12.65 2.24 -10.15
N PRO A 60 -13.45 3.32 -10.30
CA PRO A 60 -14.04 3.66 -11.58
C PRO A 60 -12.98 3.91 -12.66
N SER A 61 -13.22 3.45 -13.89
CA SER A 61 -12.28 3.60 -15.00
C SER A 61 -11.90 5.06 -15.29
N ASP A 62 -12.85 5.99 -15.18
CA ASP A 62 -12.60 7.44 -15.31
C ASP A 62 -11.59 7.95 -14.27
N SER A 63 -11.72 7.51 -13.01
CA SER A 63 -10.78 7.87 -11.96
C SER A 63 -9.40 7.27 -12.21
N ILE A 64 -9.34 6.02 -12.70
CA ILE A 64 -8.08 5.36 -13.07
C ILE A 64 -7.34 6.17 -14.14
N GLU A 65 -8.02 6.61 -15.20
CA GLU A 65 -7.41 7.43 -16.25
C GLU A 65 -6.85 8.72 -15.66
N LYS A 66 -7.64 9.45 -14.87
CA LYS A 66 -7.22 10.73 -14.26
C LYS A 66 -6.01 10.56 -13.34
N ILE A 67 -5.98 9.50 -12.53
CA ILE A 67 -4.83 9.19 -11.66
C ILE A 67 -3.58 8.92 -12.49
N LEU A 68 -3.67 8.07 -13.51
CA LEU A 68 -2.52 7.73 -14.35
C LEU A 68 -2.03 8.93 -15.16
N ARG A 69 -2.94 9.72 -15.71
CA ARG A 69 -2.61 10.98 -16.41
C ARG A 69 -1.94 11.97 -15.47
N TYR A 70 -2.44 12.13 -14.25
CA TYR A 70 -1.80 13.00 -13.25
C TYR A 70 -0.37 12.56 -12.93
N LEU A 71 -0.15 11.27 -12.66
CA LEU A 71 1.19 10.73 -12.39
C LEU A 71 2.12 10.85 -13.61
N TYR A 72 1.60 10.65 -14.82
CA TYR A 72 2.34 10.80 -16.07
C TYR A 72 2.89 12.23 -16.23
N HIS A 73 2.07 13.25 -15.94
CA HIS A 73 2.45 14.66 -16.07
C HIS A 73 3.43 15.15 -14.99
N LEU A 74 3.63 14.41 -13.89
CA LEU A 74 4.64 14.79 -12.90
C LEU A 74 6.06 14.69 -13.46
N HIS A 75 6.30 13.84 -14.49
CA HIS A 75 7.60 13.65 -15.13
C HIS A 75 8.78 13.39 -14.15
N GLN A 76 8.49 12.77 -13.00
CA GLN A 76 9.45 12.51 -11.94
C GLN A 76 9.62 11.00 -11.75
N TYR A 77 10.87 10.51 -11.79
CA TYR A 77 11.19 9.08 -11.63
C TYR A 77 10.62 8.51 -10.33
N ASP A 78 10.78 9.24 -9.23
CA ASP A 78 10.26 8.82 -7.94
C ASP A 78 8.73 8.82 -7.88
N ASN A 79 8.03 9.53 -8.77
CA ASN A 79 6.56 9.60 -8.84
C ASN A 79 5.97 8.86 -10.05
N ARG A 80 6.62 7.77 -10.46
CA ARG A 80 6.15 6.94 -11.56
C ARG A 80 4.74 6.39 -11.36
N MET A 81 4.07 6.13 -12.48
CA MET A 81 2.84 5.35 -12.52
C MET A 81 3.04 3.98 -11.87
N PHE A 82 1.98 3.46 -11.25
CA PHE A 82 1.97 2.14 -10.61
C PHE A 82 0.72 1.36 -11.01
N ASP A 83 0.79 0.04 -10.84
CA ASP A 83 -0.32 -0.86 -11.15
C ASP A 83 -1.44 -0.70 -10.10
N LEU A 84 -2.55 -0.07 -10.51
CA LEU A 84 -3.73 0.14 -9.67
C LEU A 84 -4.40 -1.18 -9.28
N ASN A 85 -4.23 -2.27 -10.04
CA ASN A 85 -4.76 -3.58 -9.66
C ASN A 85 -4.03 -4.16 -8.44
N LYS A 86 -2.79 -3.71 -8.19
CA LYS A 86 -2.00 -4.08 -6.99
C LYS A 86 -2.09 -3.04 -5.88
N ALA A 87 -2.86 -1.98 -6.07
CA ALA A 87 -3.07 -0.93 -5.08
C ALA A 87 -4.26 -1.25 -4.16
N ALA A 88 -4.34 -0.49 -3.07
CA ALA A 88 -5.53 -0.42 -2.23
C ALA A 88 -5.86 1.05 -1.98
N TYR A 89 -7.12 1.36 -1.71
CA TYR A 89 -7.53 2.72 -1.40
C TYR A 89 -8.47 2.76 -0.20
N CYS A 90 -8.47 3.89 0.49
CA CYS A 90 -9.40 4.17 1.58
C CYS A 90 -10.52 5.07 1.07
N ARG A 91 -11.78 4.63 1.16
CA ARG A 91 -12.94 5.39 0.66
C ARG A 91 -13.08 6.76 1.33
N GLU A 92 -12.92 6.81 2.66
CA GLU A 92 -13.12 8.04 3.44
C GLU A 92 -12.04 9.09 3.17
N THR A 93 -10.77 8.66 3.13
CA THR A 93 -9.65 9.59 2.92
C THR A 93 -9.36 9.85 1.43
N GLY A 94 -9.77 8.95 0.53
CA GLY A 94 -9.40 9.00 -0.89
C GLY A 94 -7.96 8.54 -1.17
N ARG A 95 -7.19 8.17 -0.15
CA ARG A 95 -5.77 7.83 -0.29
C ARG A 95 -5.56 6.49 -0.98
N ILE A 96 -4.69 6.49 -1.98
CA ILE A 96 -4.29 5.30 -2.71
C ILE A 96 -2.91 4.86 -2.23
N PHE A 97 -2.83 3.60 -1.81
CA PHE A 97 -1.61 2.93 -1.37
C PHE A 97 -1.12 1.99 -2.49
N PRO A 98 -0.03 2.33 -3.19
CA PRO A 98 0.56 1.46 -4.21
C PRO A 98 1.09 0.16 -3.61
N ASN A 99 1.14 -0.92 -4.41
CA ASN A 99 1.72 -2.22 -4.02
C ASN A 99 1.20 -2.75 -2.67
N ALA A 100 -0.08 -2.54 -2.41
CA ALA A 100 -0.73 -2.92 -1.17
C ALA A 100 -1.20 -4.38 -1.17
N LEU A 101 -1.26 -5.06 -2.31
CA LEU A 101 -1.68 -6.45 -2.38
C LEU A 101 -0.49 -7.40 -2.22
N ASN A 102 -0.66 -8.42 -1.38
CA ASN A 102 0.23 -9.58 -1.38
C ASN A 102 -0.07 -10.52 -2.56
N TRP A 103 0.73 -11.57 -2.72
CA TRP A 103 0.59 -12.52 -3.83
C TRP A 103 -0.72 -13.33 -3.81
N TYR A 104 -1.43 -13.39 -2.69
CA TYR A 104 -2.77 -13.97 -2.57
C TYR A 104 -3.89 -12.93 -2.81
N GLY A 105 -3.56 -11.72 -3.24
CA GLY A 105 -4.52 -10.64 -3.49
C GLY A 105 -5.13 -10.04 -2.21
N GLN A 106 -4.53 -10.24 -1.05
CA GLN A 106 -4.95 -9.62 0.20
C GLN A 106 -4.28 -8.27 0.37
N ILE A 107 -5.06 -7.27 0.80
CA ILE A 107 -4.54 -5.95 1.15
C ILE A 107 -3.67 -6.07 2.40
N LYS A 108 -2.49 -5.47 2.39
CA LYS A 108 -1.57 -5.35 3.51
C LYS A 108 -0.93 -3.97 3.47
N VAL A 109 -1.48 -3.05 4.26
CA VAL A 109 -0.94 -1.69 4.44
C VAL A 109 -0.68 -1.46 5.92
N ASP A 110 0.51 -0.97 6.22
CA ASP A 110 0.95 -0.60 7.56
C ASP A 110 1.70 0.74 7.46
N TRP A 111 2.02 1.36 8.59
CA TRP A 111 2.72 2.65 8.63
C TRP A 111 4.11 2.66 7.99
N THR A 112 4.67 1.50 7.59
CA THR A 112 5.90 1.47 6.81
C THR A 112 5.70 1.90 5.36
N PHE A 113 4.45 2.19 4.94
CA PHE A 113 4.16 2.66 3.58
C PHE A 113 4.94 3.93 3.21
N LEU A 114 5.28 4.80 4.18
CA LEU A 114 6.10 5.99 3.94
C LEU A 114 7.52 5.58 3.53
N GLN A 115 8.17 4.71 4.30
CA GLN A 115 9.52 4.21 4.00
C GLN A 115 9.56 3.35 2.73
N LYS A 116 8.49 2.58 2.47
CA LYS A 116 8.33 1.83 1.21
C LYS A 116 8.15 2.75 0.01
N ARG A 117 7.57 3.93 0.21
CA ARG A 117 7.36 4.93 -0.85
C ARG A 117 8.67 5.60 -1.23
N PHE A 118 9.45 6.02 -0.24
CA PHE A 118 10.80 6.53 -0.39
C PHE A 118 11.54 6.36 0.96
N PRO A 119 12.77 5.80 1.00
CA PRO A 119 13.50 5.61 2.25
C PRO A 119 13.74 6.92 3.00
N GLY A 120 13.59 6.93 4.34
CA GLY A 120 13.83 8.12 5.16
C GLY A 120 13.13 8.07 6.53
N THR A 121 13.44 9.06 7.38
CA THR A 121 12.84 9.22 8.71
C THR A 121 11.83 10.36 8.73
N TYR A 122 10.57 10.00 8.49
CA TYR A 122 9.52 10.99 8.28
C TYR A 122 8.86 11.46 9.57
N VAL A 123 8.76 12.78 9.72
CA VAL A 123 7.98 13.46 10.74
C VAL A 123 6.86 14.30 10.13
N SER A 124 5.82 14.61 10.90
CA SER A 124 4.74 15.49 10.48
C SER A 124 5.24 16.91 10.20
N TRP A 125 4.80 17.54 9.12
CA TRP A 125 5.12 18.94 8.81
C TRP A 125 4.75 19.90 9.95
N GLY A 126 3.60 19.67 10.58
CA GLY A 126 3.04 20.52 11.63
C GLY A 126 3.82 20.47 12.96
N SER A 127 4.67 19.45 13.16
CA SER A 127 5.52 19.37 14.36
C SER A 127 6.80 20.21 14.25
N LEU A 128 7.10 20.73 13.07
CA LEU A 128 8.30 21.53 12.83
C LEU A 128 8.14 22.95 13.38
N SER A 129 9.26 23.53 13.83
CA SER A 129 9.28 24.96 14.18
C SER A 129 9.06 25.83 12.94
N PRO A 130 8.53 27.06 13.08
CA PRO A 130 8.35 27.97 11.95
C PRO A 130 9.66 28.22 11.17
N GLN A 131 10.80 28.26 11.85
CA GLN A 131 12.12 28.43 11.23
C GLN A 131 12.49 27.21 10.38
N GLN A 132 12.25 26.00 10.87
CA GLN A 132 12.49 24.77 10.10
C GLN A 132 11.57 24.70 8.87
N GLN A 133 10.30 25.06 9.03
CA GLN A 133 9.34 25.10 7.91
C GLN A 133 9.77 26.10 6.83
N LEU A 134 10.27 27.28 7.22
CA LEU A 134 10.81 28.27 6.29
C LEU A 134 12.06 27.75 5.57
N TYR A 135 13.02 27.22 6.32
CA TYR A 135 14.24 26.65 5.77
C TYR A 135 13.95 25.55 4.73
N ILE A 136 13.10 24.58 5.10
CA ILE A 136 12.71 23.50 4.17
C ILE A 136 11.98 24.09 2.96
N ARG A 137 11.09 25.06 3.15
CA ARG A 137 10.35 25.69 2.04
C ARG A 137 11.27 26.32 1.01
N GLU A 138 12.36 26.96 1.43
CA GLU A 138 13.33 27.58 0.52
C GLU A 138 14.12 26.55 -0.31
N GLN A 139 14.26 25.32 0.18
CA GLN A 139 14.92 24.23 -0.53
C GLN A 139 14.07 23.61 -1.65
N HIS A 140 12.80 23.99 -1.79
CA HIS A 140 11.83 23.41 -2.72
C HIS A 140 11.31 24.47 -3.69
N ASP A 141 10.95 24.09 -4.93
CA ASP A 141 10.45 25.06 -5.91
C ASP A 141 9.04 25.54 -5.56
N VAL A 142 8.11 24.59 -5.45
CA VAL A 142 6.70 24.87 -5.14
C VAL A 142 6.20 23.80 -4.17
N ILE A 143 5.72 24.24 -2.99
CA ILE A 143 5.06 23.38 -1.99
C ILE A 143 3.53 23.42 -2.14
N GLU A 144 3.03 24.17 -3.12
CA GLU A 144 1.60 24.24 -3.41
C GLU A 144 1.01 22.85 -3.72
N GLY A 145 -0.24 22.66 -3.30
CA GLY A 145 -0.95 21.39 -3.39
C GLY A 145 -0.69 20.44 -2.23
N TYR A 146 0.26 20.74 -1.33
CA TYR A 146 0.37 20.06 -0.03
C TYR A 146 -0.40 20.79 1.06
N ASN A 147 -0.85 20.05 2.07
CA ASN A 147 -1.49 20.63 3.24
C ASN A 147 -0.44 21.08 4.27
N THR A 148 -0.11 22.38 4.22
CA THR A 148 0.84 22.99 5.17
C THR A 148 0.16 23.71 6.34
N ARG A 149 -1.17 23.89 6.30
CA ARG A 149 -1.93 24.68 7.28
C ARG A 149 -2.57 23.81 8.34
N ILE A 150 -3.21 22.71 7.92
CA ILE A 150 -3.91 21.78 8.80
C ILE A 150 -3.01 20.54 8.92
N SER A 151 -2.01 20.61 9.79
CA SER A 151 -1.04 19.54 9.99
C SER A 151 -0.88 19.22 11.47
N SER A 152 -0.69 17.93 11.78
CA SER A 152 -0.57 17.46 13.16
C SER A 152 0.69 18.04 13.82
N PRO A 153 0.59 18.56 15.06
CA PRO A 153 1.74 19.00 15.84
C PRO A 153 2.55 17.82 16.38
N ASN A 154 2.02 16.60 16.32
CA ASN A 154 2.74 15.41 16.76
C ASN A 154 3.79 15.01 15.71
N PRO A 155 5.08 14.84 16.09
CA PRO A 155 6.12 14.47 15.14
C PRO A 155 5.91 13.07 14.54
N SER A 156 5.33 12.14 15.29
CA SER A 156 5.17 10.76 14.83
C SER A 156 3.98 10.62 13.88
N PRO A 157 4.19 10.24 12.59
CA PRO A 157 3.09 10.03 11.64
C PRO A 157 2.04 9.04 12.16
N ARG A 158 2.49 8.06 12.97
CA ARG A 158 1.64 6.98 13.49
C ARG A 158 0.64 7.44 14.55
N GLN A 159 0.92 8.56 15.19
CA GLN A 159 0.11 9.15 16.26
C GLN A 159 -0.77 10.29 15.76
N ILE A 160 -0.97 10.39 14.45
CA ILE A 160 -1.81 11.41 13.85
C ILE A 160 -3.25 11.36 14.39
N GLU A 161 -3.76 12.53 14.76
CA GLU A 161 -5.12 12.71 15.23
C GLU A 161 -6.11 12.66 14.05
N LEU A 162 -7.35 12.28 14.34
CA LEU A 162 -8.36 12.02 13.31
C LEU A 162 -8.64 13.25 12.43
N GLU A 163 -8.62 14.45 13.01
CA GLU A 163 -8.84 15.71 12.28
C GLU A 163 -7.82 15.94 11.15
N TYR A 164 -6.52 15.75 11.44
CA TYR A 164 -5.45 15.88 10.44
C TYR A 164 -5.46 14.69 9.48
N ALA A 165 -5.83 13.51 9.98
CA ALA A 165 -5.95 12.31 9.16
C ALA A 165 -7.09 12.39 8.15
N LEU A 166 -8.14 13.17 8.39
CA LEU A 166 -9.26 13.38 7.48
C LEU A 166 -9.13 14.63 6.60
N ALA A 167 -8.17 15.50 6.88
CA ALA A 167 -7.91 16.69 6.07
C ALA A 167 -7.54 16.31 4.62
N LYS A 168 -7.95 17.18 3.68
CA LYS A 168 -7.64 17.10 2.25
C LYS A 168 -7.02 18.42 1.75
N PRO A 169 -5.85 18.42 1.10
CA PRO A 169 -4.95 17.28 0.92
C PRO A 169 -4.52 16.65 2.25
N GLY A 170 -4.18 15.37 2.21
CA GLY A 170 -3.70 14.62 3.36
C GLY A 170 -2.39 15.19 3.94
N PRO A 171 -1.90 14.58 5.03
CA PRO A 171 -0.75 15.11 5.76
C PRO A 171 0.50 15.22 4.90
N LEU A 172 1.30 16.26 5.16
CA LEU A 172 2.64 16.42 4.63
C LEU A 172 3.65 15.90 5.66
N TYR A 173 4.61 15.12 5.18
CA TYR A 173 5.71 14.59 5.95
C TYR A 173 7.03 15.09 5.39
N VAL A 174 8.02 15.17 6.27
CA VAL A 174 9.37 15.59 5.92
C VAL A 174 10.39 14.67 6.57
N ASP A 175 11.42 14.32 5.81
CA ASP A 175 12.64 13.75 6.35
C ASP A 175 13.60 14.90 6.70
N LEU A 176 13.95 15.01 7.99
CA LEU A 176 14.75 16.13 8.49
C LEU A 176 16.21 16.09 8.05
N GLU A 177 16.74 14.92 7.72
CA GLU A 177 18.13 14.76 7.29
C GLU A 177 18.31 15.20 5.84
N THR A 178 17.36 14.81 4.98
CA THR A 178 17.44 15.02 3.53
C THR A 178 16.58 16.18 3.03
N ASN A 179 15.71 16.72 3.88
CA ASN A 179 14.66 17.68 3.53
C ASN A 179 13.69 17.19 2.44
N ILE A 180 13.60 15.87 2.23
CA ILE A 180 12.65 15.29 1.29
C ILE A 180 11.24 15.37 1.85
N LEU A 181 10.31 15.79 1.00
CA LEU A 181 8.89 15.85 1.32
C LEU A 181 8.18 14.60 0.79
N LEU A 182 7.37 13.99 1.65
CA LEU A 182 6.37 13.00 1.29
C LEU A 182 5.00 13.56 1.64
N GLY A 183 4.17 13.85 0.66
CA GLY A 183 2.85 14.43 0.92
C GLY A 183 1.78 13.87 0.02
N TRP A 184 0.57 13.80 0.54
CA TRP A 184 -0.61 13.48 -0.24
C TRP A 184 -0.99 14.67 -1.11
N LYS A 185 -1.17 14.45 -2.42
CA LYS A 185 -1.72 15.43 -3.35
C LYS A 185 -3.02 14.91 -3.94
N ASN A 186 -4.00 15.82 -4.05
CA ASN A 186 -5.26 15.56 -4.72
C ASN A 186 -5.02 15.32 -6.21
N VAL A 187 -5.62 14.26 -6.74
CA VAL A 187 -5.69 14.04 -8.18
C VAL A 187 -6.83 14.91 -8.74
N PRO A 188 -6.56 15.80 -9.71
CA PRO A 188 -7.57 16.69 -10.29
C PRO A 188 -8.83 15.95 -10.72
N ASP A 189 -9.99 16.57 -10.49
CA ASP A 189 -11.31 16.06 -10.89
C ASP A 189 -11.66 14.66 -10.34
N THR A 190 -11.06 14.30 -9.20
CA THR A 190 -11.37 13.07 -8.46
C THR A 190 -11.40 13.33 -6.95
N MET A 191 -11.90 12.35 -6.20
CA MET A 191 -11.83 12.35 -4.73
C MET A 191 -10.52 11.75 -4.18
N PHE A 192 -9.61 11.33 -5.04
CA PHE A 192 -8.46 10.50 -4.69
C PHE A 192 -7.20 11.32 -4.46
N GLU A 193 -6.32 10.76 -3.62
CA GLU A 193 -5.02 11.32 -3.30
C GLU A 193 -3.93 10.30 -3.60
N VAL A 194 -2.80 10.78 -4.12
CA VAL A 194 -1.59 9.98 -4.34
C VAL A 194 -0.46 10.55 -3.49
N LEU A 195 0.40 9.65 -2.98
CA LEU A 195 1.54 10.03 -2.16
C LEU A 195 2.72 10.41 -3.05
N ILE A 196 3.07 11.69 -3.06
CA ILE A 196 4.08 12.30 -3.92
C ILE A 196 5.36 12.55 -3.13
N VAL A 197 6.48 12.13 -3.72
CA VAL A 197 7.84 12.46 -3.29
C VAL A 197 8.23 13.77 -3.93
N GLN A 198 8.77 14.70 -3.14
CA GLN A 198 9.38 15.90 -3.67
C GLN A 198 10.77 16.06 -3.05
N LYS A 199 11.79 16.05 -3.90
CA LYS A 199 13.20 16.24 -3.55
C LYS A 199 13.53 17.74 -3.52
N PRO A 200 14.46 18.19 -2.66
CA PRO A 200 14.93 19.58 -2.71
C PRO A 200 15.70 19.87 -4.01
N LYS A 201 15.82 21.15 -4.38
CA LYS A 201 16.37 21.61 -5.68
C LYS A 201 17.76 21.05 -5.99
N ASN A 202 18.61 20.98 -4.98
CA ASN A 202 20.01 20.55 -5.11
C ASN A 202 20.22 19.11 -4.61
N PHE A 203 19.19 18.28 -4.63
CA PHE A 203 19.32 16.90 -4.18
C PHE A 203 20.23 16.10 -5.13
N VAL A 204 21.34 15.60 -4.61
CA VAL A 204 22.21 14.67 -5.33
C VAL A 204 21.95 13.28 -4.78
N ASP A 205 21.49 12.38 -5.65
CA ASP A 205 21.39 10.97 -5.31
C ASP A 205 22.83 10.44 -5.09
N LEU A 206 23.20 10.21 -3.83
CA LEU A 206 24.41 9.47 -3.48
C LEU A 206 24.14 7.99 -3.80
N ILE A 207 24.31 7.62 -5.07
CA ILE A 207 24.26 6.22 -5.54
C ILE A 207 25.56 5.53 -5.15
#